data_AF-A0AB36RD45-F1
#
_entry.id   AF-A0AB36RD45-F1
#
_cell.length_a   1.000
_cell.length_b   1.000
_cell.length_c   1.000
_cell.angle_alpha   90.00
_cell.angle_beta   90.00
_cell.angle_gamma   90.00
#
_symmetry.space_group_name_H-M   'P 1'
#
loop_
_entity.id
_entity.type
_entity.pdbx_description
1 polymer ?
#
loop_
_entity_poly.entity_id
_entity_poly.type
_entity_poly.pdbx_seq_one_letter_code
_entity_poly.pdbx_strand_id
1 'polypeptide(L)'
;MNDFWSYWYFHLPNFILAAVMYTLMGRLLLGLFVPESWDNYIWRFFKTVTDPFLRIVRTVTPSILTQPVVIVFSVLWLMALRISYLVLLINFGIAPMTSQGG
;
A
#
# COMPACT_ATOMS: atom_id res chain seq x y z
N MET A 1 21.18 5.73 -20.82
CA MET A 1 20.98 4.57 -19.92
C MET A 1 19.57 4.68 -19.37
N ASN A 2 18.79 3.60 -19.38
CA ASN A 2 17.36 3.64 -19.03
C ASN A 2 17.15 4.21 -17.61
N ASP A 3 16.65 5.43 -17.51
CA ASP A 3 16.45 6.17 -16.24
C ASP A 3 15.66 5.36 -15.21
N PHE A 4 14.76 4.49 -15.67
CA PHE A 4 14.01 3.54 -14.84
C PHE A 4 14.90 2.64 -13.98
N TRP A 5 16.01 2.13 -14.53
CA TRP A 5 16.93 1.25 -13.80
C TRP A 5 17.90 2.05 -12.92
N SER A 6 18.17 3.32 -13.24
CA SER A 6 18.95 4.20 -12.36
C SER A 6 18.18 4.56 -11.09
N TYR A 7 16.86 4.77 -11.19
CA TYR A 7 15.98 5.09 -10.07
C TYR A 7 15.07 3.94 -9.66
N TRP A 8 15.53 2.69 -9.84
CA TRP A 8 14.74 1.51 -9.48
C TRP A 8 14.33 1.51 -7.99
N TYR A 9 15.22 2.03 -7.12
CA TYR A 9 14.96 2.23 -5.70
C TYR A 9 13.79 3.19 -5.43
N PHE A 10 13.51 4.14 -6.33
CA PHE A 10 12.35 5.02 -6.21
C PHE A 10 11.09 4.34 -6.76
N HIS A 11 11.18 3.76 -7.96
CA HIS A 11 10.00 3.22 -8.65
C HIS A 11 9.48 1.93 -8.02
N LEU A 12 10.36 0.98 -7.70
CA LEU A 12 9.96 -0.36 -7.24
C LEU A 12 9.18 -0.31 -5.91
N PRO A 13 9.64 0.39 -4.85
CA PRO A 13 8.88 0.49 -3.60
C PRO A 13 7.56 1.23 -3.80
N ASN A 14 7.55 2.28 -4.63
CA ASN A 14 6.33 3.04 -4.89
C ASN A 14 5.27 2.19 -5.63
N PHE A 15 5.70 1.34 -6.57
CA PHE A 15 4.82 0.37 -7.24
C PHE A 15 4.31 -0.71 -6.29
N ILE A 16 5.17 -1.23 -5.40
CA ILE A 16 4.75 -2.22 -4.39
C ILE A 16 3.70 -1.60 -3.47
N LEU A 17 3.94 -0.39 -2.97
CA LEU A 17 2.99 0.34 -2.12
C LEU A 17 1.66 0.59 -2.84
N ALA A 18 1.71 1.01 -4.10
CA ALA A 18 0.52 1.21 -4.91
C ALA A 18 -0.24 -0.12 -5.13
N ALA A 19 0.46 -1.21 -5.46
CA ALA A 19 -0.14 -2.52 -5.64
C ALA A 19 -0.85 -2.99 -4.37
N VAL A 20 -0.22 -2.85 -3.20
CA VAL A 20 -0.84 -3.20 -1.91
C VAL A 20 -2.08 -2.34 -1.66
N MET A 21 -2.00 -1.03 -1.89
CA MET A 21 -3.12 -0.11 -1.72
C MET A 21 -4.32 -0.49 -2.62
N TYR A 22 -4.07 -0.81 -3.89
CA TYR A 22 -5.10 -1.28 -4.82
C TYR A 22 -5.66 -2.64 -4.42
N THR A 23 -4.85 -3.55 -3.86
CA THR A 23 -5.36 -4.82 -3.33
C THR A 23 -6.24 -4.64 -2.09
N LEU A 24 -5.91 -3.69 -1.20
CA LEU A 24 -6.77 -3.34 -0.05
C LEU A 24 -8.11 -2.77 -0.50
N MET A 25 -8.10 -1.86 -1.48
CA MET A 25 -9.31 -1.34 -2.11
C MET A 25 -10.12 -2.45 -2.79
N GLY A 26 -9.45 -3.35 -3.52
CA GLY A 26 -10.09 -4.51 -4.14
C GLY A 26 -10.74 -5.43 -3.10
N ARG A 27 -10.07 -5.71 -1.98
CA ARG A 27 -10.64 -6.49 -0.86
C ARG A 27 -11.83 -5.79 -0.24
N LEU A 28 -11.77 -4.47 -0.05
CA LEU A 28 -12.89 -3.69 0.50
C LEU A 28 -14.10 -3.79 -0.42
N LEU A 29 -13.92 -3.52 -1.73
CA LEU A 29 -15.00 -3.59 -2.71
C LEU A 29 -15.56 -5.00 -2.84
N LEU A 30 -14.70 -6.02 -2.94
CA LEU A 30 -15.14 -7.41 -2.99
C LEU A 30 -15.92 -7.79 -1.72
N GLY A 31 -15.48 -7.38 -0.54
CA GLY A 31 -16.17 -7.64 0.73
C GLY A 31 -17.55 -6.99 0.85
N LEU A 32 -17.89 -6.01 0.00
CA LEU A 32 -19.26 -5.45 -0.07
C LEU A 32 -20.23 -6.38 -0.83
N PHE A 33 -19.73 -7.16 -1.78
CA PHE A 33 -20.53 -8.06 -2.62
C PHE A 33 -20.44 -9.53 -2.19
N VAL A 34 -19.47 -9.86 -1.34
CA VAL A 34 -19.07 -11.23 -1.02
C VAL A 34 -19.06 -11.48 0.48
N PRO A 35 -19.65 -12.59 0.97
CA PRO A 35 -19.50 -13.01 2.36
C PRO A 35 -18.09 -13.49 2.69
N GLU A 36 -17.59 -13.17 3.89
CA GLU A 36 -16.20 -13.47 4.29
C GLU A 36 -15.82 -14.96 4.27
N SER A 37 -16.83 -15.84 4.39
CA SER A 37 -16.71 -17.30 4.35
C SER A 37 -16.54 -17.89 2.95
N TRP A 38 -16.48 -17.06 1.90
CA TRP A 38 -16.34 -17.56 0.53
C TRP A 38 -14.96 -18.17 0.30
N ASP A 39 -14.88 -19.46 -0.09
CA ASP A 39 -13.61 -20.17 -0.32
C ASP A 39 -13.07 -20.01 -1.76
N ASN A 40 -13.17 -18.81 -2.32
CA ASN A 40 -12.67 -18.52 -3.66
C ASN A 40 -11.15 -18.27 -3.66
N TYR A 41 -10.46 -18.81 -4.66
CA TYR A 41 -9.02 -18.59 -4.85
C TYR A 41 -8.63 -17.10 -4.90
N ILE A 42 -9.42 -16.30 -5.64
CA ILE A 42 -9.21 -14.85 -5.74
C ILE A 42 -9.32 -14.22 -4.34
N TRP A 43 -10.39 -14.52 -3.59
CA TRP A 43 -10.58 -13.98 -2.23
C TRP A 43 -9.43 -14.36 -1.29
N ARG A 44 -8.95 -15.60 -1.35
CA ARG A 44 -7.76 -16.03 -0.58
C ARG A 44 -6.53 -15.22 -0.95
N PHE A 45 -6.25 -15.00 -2.23
CA PHE A 45 -5.12 -14.18 -2.67
C PHE A 45 -5.18 -12.77 -2.09
N PHE A 46 -6.34 -12.10 -2.20
CA PHE A 46 -6.54 -10.77 -1.63
C PHE A 46 -6.32 -10.77 -0.11
N LYS A 47 -6.86 -11.76 0.62
CA LYS A 47 -6.63 -11.88 2.06
C LYS A 47 -5.15 -12.09 2.39
N THR A 48 -4.45 -12.99 1.70
CA THR A 48 -3.03 -13.28 1.95
C THR A 48 -2.14 -12.06 1.73
N VAL A 49 -2.40 -11.26 0.70
CA VAL A 49 -1.61 -10.04 0.42
C VAL A 49 -1.90 -8.96 1.47
N THR A 50 -3.16 -8.81 1.89
CA THR A 50 -3.58 -7.68 2.73
C THR A 50 -3.53 -7.97 4.24
N ASP A 51 -3.64 -9.21 4.68
CA ASP A 51 -3.62 -9.62 6.10
C ASP A 51 -2.33 -9.19 6.83
N PRO A 52 -1.12 -9.36 6.27
CA PRO A 52 0.11 -8.89 6.91
C PRO A 52 0.07 -7.38 7.18
N PHE A 53 -0.39 -6.59 6.22
CA PHE A 53 -0.51 -5.12 6.38
C PHE A 53 -1.57 -4.75 7.41
N LEU A 54 -2.72 -5.43 7.40
CA LEU A 54 -3.77 -5.21 8.39
C LEU A 54 -3.29 -5.55 9.81
N ARG A 55 -2.44 -6.56 9.99
CA ARG A 55 -1.83 -6.90 11.29
C ARG A 55 -0.91 -5.79 11.79
N ILE A 56 -0.08 -5.22 10.91
CA ILE A 56 0.79 -4.07 11.25
C ILE A 56 -0.08 -2.87 11.66
N VAL A 57 -1.11 -2.56 10.87
CA VAL A 57 -1.98 -1.42 11.13
C VAL A 57 -2.82 -1.61 12.39
N ARG A 58 -3.25 -2.84 12.72
CA ARG A 58 -3.89 -3.18 14.00
C ARG A 58 -2.99 -3.03 15.21
N THR A 59 -1.68 -3.02 15.03
CA THR A 59 -0.75 -2.73 16.15
C THR A 59 -0.79 -1.25 16.51
N VAL A 60 -1.02 -0.39 15.52
CA VAL A 60 -1.09 1.07 15.69
C VAL A 60 -2.52 1.55 15.96
N THR A 61 -3.51 0.86 15.39
CA THR A 61 -4.92 1.27 15.41
C THR A 61 -5.70 0.44 16.45
N PRO A 62 -6.53 1.06 17.31
CA PRO A 62 -7.27 0.35 18.35
C PRO A 62 -8.15 -0.79 17.82
N SER A 63 -8.23 -1.89 18.56
CA SER A 63 -9.00 -3.09 18.21
C SER A 63 -10.52 -2.90 18.22
N ILE A 64 -11.00 -1.73 18.66
CA ILE A 64 -12.42 -1.37 18.71
C ILE A 64 -12.98 -1.13 17.29
N LEU A 65 -12.12 -0.88 16.29
CA LEU A 65 -12.55 -0.59 14.93
C LEU A 65 -12.98 -1.85 14.16
N THR A 66 -14.05 -1.72 13.37
CA THR A 66 -14.54 -2.78 12.49
C THR A 66 -13.58 -3.06 11.33
N GLN A 67 -13.63 -4.28 10.77
CA GLN A 67 -12.70 -4.71 9.72
C GLN A 67 -12.65 -3.77 8.48
N PRO A 68 -13.78 -3.27 7.94
CA PRO A 68 -13.74 -2.31 6.84
C PRO A 68 -13.04 -1.00 7.21
N VAL A 69 -13.25 -0.52 8.44
CA VAL A 69 -12.60 0.70 8.93
C VAL A 69 -11.08 0.51 9.03
N VAL A 70 -10.63 -0.64 9.54
CA VAL A 70 -9.19 -0.97 9.58
C VAL A 70 -8.57 -1.04 8.18
N ILE A 71 -9.32 -1.49 7.16
CA ILE A 71 -8.86 -1.48 5.76
C ILE A 71 -8.66 -0.03 5.28
N VAL A 72 -9.60 0.88 5.56
CA VAL A 72 -9.47 2.30 5.21
C VAL A 72 -8.27 2.94 5.93
N PHE A 73 -8.10 2.67 7.23
CA PHE A 73 -6.92 3.15 7.96
C PHE A 73 -5.62 2.59 7.38
N SER A 74 -5.60 1.32 6.93
CA SER A 74 -4.43 0.74 6.27
C SER A 74 -4.05 1.49 4.99
N VAL A 75 -5.04 1.92 4.22
CA VAL A 75 -4.82 2.76 3.03
C VAL A 75 -4.21 4.11 3.42
N LEU A 76 -4.69 4.73 4.50
CA LEU A 76 -4.13 5.99 5.02
C LEU A 76 -2.68 5.82 5.51
N TRP A 77 -2.39 4.74 6.23
CA TRP A 77 -1.03 4.42 6.68
C TRP A 77 -0.08 4.14 5.51
N LEU A 78 -0.54 3.46 4.46
CA LEU A 78 0.26 3.27 3.24
C LEU A 78 0.53 4.60 2.53
N MET A 79 -0.46 5.50 2.47
CA MET A 79 -0.27 6.84 1.92
C MET A 79 0.74 7.64 2.75
N ALA A 80 0.63 7.60 4.08
CA ALA A 80 1.58 8.22 4.98
C ALA A 80 2.98 7.65 4.76
N LEU A 81 3.12 6.33 4.71
CA LEU A 81 4.39 5.65 4.46
C LEU A 81 4.99 6.00 3.09
N ARG A 82 4.15 6.17 2.06
CA ARG A 82 4.56 6.65 0.74
C ARG A 82 5.13 8.06 0.78
N ILE A 83 4.48 8.97 1.50
CA ILE A 83 4.94 10.34 1.69
C ILE A 83 6.22 10.36 2.53
N SER A 84 6.27 9.61 3.62
CA SER A 84 7.48 9.45 4.46
C SER A 84 8.65 8.92 3.64
N TYR A 85 8.42 7.95 2.75
CA TYR A 85 9.44 7.42 1.86
C TYR A 85 9.97 8.50 0.91
N LEU A 86 9.08 9.28 0.29
CA LEU A 86 9.48 10.42 -0.54
C LEU A 86 10.30 11.44 0.25
N VAL A 87 9.84 11.81 1.45
CA VAL A 87 10.55 12.77 2.33
C VAL A 87 11.92 12.24 2.74
N LEU A 88 12.06 10.95 3.04
CA LEU A 88 13.35 10.33 3.34
C LEU A 88 14.29 10.44 2.13
N LEU A 89 13.83 10.11 0.94
CA LEU A 89 14.65 10.22 -0.28
C LEU A 89 15.10 11.66 -0.55
N ILE A 90 14.23 12.65 -0.30
CA ILE A 90 14.57 14.07 -0.41
C ILE A 90 15.63 14.43 0.64
N ASN A 91 15.48 14.00 1.88
CA ASN A 91 16.45 14.25 2.96
C ASN A 91 17.83 13.62 2.67
N PHE A 92 17.86 12.43 2.08
CA PHE A 92 19.09 11.78 1.66
C PHE A 92 19.68 12.36 0.35
N GLY A 93 19.06 13.36 -0.27
CA GLY A 93 19.54 14.00 -1.50
C GLY A 93 19.52 13.09 -2.74
N ILE A 94 18.90 11.92 -2.63
CA ILE A 94 18.79 10.89 -3.68
C ILE A 94 17.41 10.89 -4.34
N ALA A 95 16.52 11.79 -3.92
CA ALA A 95 15.27 12.01 -4.63
C ALA A 95 15.60 12.34 -6.08
N PRO A 96 14.99 11.65 -7.06
CA PRO A 96 15.03 12.09 -8.45
C PRO A 96 14.34 13.46 -8.48
N MET A 97 15.12 14.53 -8.36
CA MET A 97 14.72 15.81 -8.90
C MET A 97 14.64 15.54 -10.39
N THR A 98 13.42 15.40 -10.91
CA THR A 98 13.23 15.55 -12.34
C THR A 98 13.90 16.87 -12.68
N SER A 99 15.00 16.83 -13.43
CA SER A 99 15.42 17.97 -14.24
C SER A 99 14.32 18.17 -15.28
N GLN A 100 13.17 18.64 -14.83
CA GLN A 100 12.10 19.18 -15.64
C GLN A 100 12.32 20.69 -15.60
N GLY A 101 13.45 21.09 -16.19
CA GLY A 101 13.76 22.46 -16.57
C GLY A 101 14.16 22.38 -18.05
N GLY A 102 13.23 22.76 -18.92
CA GLY A 102 13.38 22.74 -20.39
C GLY A 102 12.24 22.01 -21.07
#